data_AF-A0A7X7LBL5-F1
#
_entry.id   AF-A0A7X7LBL5-F1
#
_cell.length_a   1.000
_cell.length_b   1.000
_cell.length_c   1.000
_cell.angle_alpha   90.00
_cell.angle_beta   90.00
_cell.angle_gamma   90.00
#
_symmetry.space_group_name_H-M   'P 1'
#
loop_
_entity.id
_entity.type
_entity.pdbx_description
1 polymer ?
#
loop_
_entity_poly.entity_id
_entity_poly.type
_entity_poly.pdbx_seq_one_letter_code
_entity_poly.pdbx_strand_id
1 'polypeptide(L)'
;ITLPLVSTALMINKGHRLGVTVTSSSYPSFEVHPNTWDAIDSYDKAKVAKNAVHLSAEHPSRVILPVLAPGVSKDYTPPAK
;
A
#
# COMPACT_ATOMS: atom_id res chain seq x y z
N ILE A 1 6.62 -7.27 9.13
CA ILE A 1 5.47 -6.51 9.68
C ILE A 1 4.24 -6.76 8.80
N THR A 2 3.04 -6.51 9.32
CA THR A 2 1.78 -6.58 8.57
C THR A 2 1.13 -5.20 8.59
N LEU A 3 0.75 -4.68 7.42
CA LEU A 3 0.10 -3.39 7.27
C LEU A 3 -1.32 -3.60 6.74
N PRO A 4 -2.37 -3.20 7.46
CA PRO A 4 -3.74 -3.29 6.95
C PRO A 4 -3.95 -2.27 5.82
N LEU A 5 -4.54 -2.71 4.72
CA LEU A 5 -5.01 -1.83 3.66
C LEU A 5 -6.52 -1.63 3.82
N VAL A 6 -6.98 -0.42 3.50
CA VAL A 6 -8.41 -0.11 3.46
C VAL A 6 -9.11 -0.86 2.33
N SER A 7 -10.40 -1.15 2.53
CA SER A 7 -11.21 -1.91 1.58
C SER A 7 -11.29 -1.21 0.22
N THR A 8 -11.21 -2.00 -0.86
CA THR A 8 -11.42 -1.51 -2.23
C THR A 8 -12.08 -2.59 -3.09
N ALA A 9 -12.75 -2.16 -4.17
CA ALA A 9 -13.35 -3.03 -5.17
C ALA A 9 -13.00 -2.47 -6.56
N LEU A 10 -12.08 -3.14 -7.26
CA LEU A 10 -11.54 -2.67 -8.54
C LEU A 10 -11.59 -3.79 -9.57
N MET A 11 -12.05 -3.47 -10.79
CA MET A 11 -11.91 -4.34 -11.95
C MET A 11 -10.66 -3.94 -12.74
N ILE A 12 -9.69 -4.86 -12.82
CA ILE A 12 -8.43 -4.64 -13.54
C ILE A 12 -8.58 -5.26 -14.94
N ASN A 13 -9.13 -4.48 -15.87
CA ASN A 13 -9.37 -4.91 -17.24
C ASN A 13 -8.07 -5.16 -18.02
N LYS A 14 -8.19 -5.88 -19.13
CA LYS A 14 -7.08 -6.10 -20.08
C LYS A 14 -6.40 -4.76 -20.43
N GLY A 15 -5.08 -4.74 -20.30
CA GLY A 15 -4.25 -3.55 -20.54
C GLY A 15 -3.97 -2.72 -19.28
N HIS A 16 -4.72 -2.91 -18.20
CA HIS A 16 -4.44 -2.29 -16.91
C HIS A 16 -3.46 -3.12 -16.09
N ARG A 17 -2.83 -2.49 -15.10
CA ARG A 17 -1.89 -3.14 -14.16
C ARG A 17 -2.18 -2.69 -12.74
N LEU A 18 -1.92 -3.58 -11.78
CA LEU A 18 -1.86 -3.21 -10.38
C LEU A 18 -0.45 -2.72 -10.03
N GLY A 19 -0.36 -1.50 -9.51
CA GLY A 19 0.87 -0.96 -8.94
C GLY A 19 0.79 -0.96 -7.41
N VAL A 20 1.90 -1.31 -6.75
CA VAL A 20 2.05 -1.21 -5.30
C VAL A 20 3.25 -0.33 -5.01
N THR A 21 3.01 0.78 -4.31
CA THR A 21 4.06 1.70 -3.87
C THR A 21 4.29 1.51 -2.38
N VAL A 22 5.54 1.29 -1.99
CA VAL A 22 5.95 1.20 -0.58
C VAL A 22 6.83 2.40 -0.25
N THR A 23 6.45 3.12 0.79
CA THR A 23 7.14 4.31 1.29
C THR A 23 7.09 4.33 2.82
N SER A 24 8.01 5.04 3.46
CA SER A 24 8.00 5.30 4.90
C SER A 24 7.38 6.65 5.27
N SER A 25 6.67 7.30 4.34
CA SER A 25 6.02 8.60 4.56
C SER A 25 4.82 8.82 3.65
N SER A 26 3.85 9.62 4.09
CA SER A 26 2.68 10.02 3.32
C SER A 26 2.16 11.40 3.77
N TYR A 27 3.05 12.38 3.83
CA TYR A 27 2.69 13.78 4.12
C TYR A 27 1.87 14.37 2.95
N PRO A 28 0.79 15.14 3.20
CA PRO A 28 0.31 15.64 4.50
C PRO A 28 -0.74 14.76 5.20
N SER A 29 -1.09 13.58 4.65
CA SER A 29 -2.07 12.69 5.28
C SER A 29 -1.61 12.18 6.65
N PHE A 30 -0.30 12.04 6.84
CA PHE A 30 0.32 11.71 8.12
C PHE A 30 1.55 12.60 8.35
N GLU A 31 1.77 12.98 9.61
CA GLU A 31 2.98 13.70 10.02
C GLU A 31 4.25 12.90 9.72
N VAL A 32 5.35 13.61 9.50
CA VAL A 32 6.64 12.98 9.21
C VAL A 32 7.18 12.28 10.46
N HIS A 33 7.62 11.03 10.33
CA HIS A 33 8.30 10.36 11.44
C HIS A 33 9.78 10.80 11.50
N PRO A 34 10.30 11.29 12.64
CA PRO A 34 11.68 11.82 12.74
C PRO A 34 12.77 10.74 12.68
N ASN A 35 12.39 9.45 12.73
CA ASN A 35 13.30 8.30 12.81
C ASN A 35 14.20 8.33 14.05
N THR A 36 13.64 8.87 15.14
CA THR A 36 14.19 8.83 16.49
C THR A 36 13.31 7.93 17.37
N TRP A 37 13.84 7.53 18.53
CA TRP A 37 13.08 6.75 19.52
C TRP A 37 12.25 7.62 20.47
N ASP A 38 12.54 8.93 20.52
CA ASP A 38 11.85 9.90 21.37
C ASP A 38 10.49 10.32 20.77
N ALA A 39 9.59 10.83 21.62
CA ALA A 39 8.37 11.48 21.17
C ALA A 39 8.67 12.66 20.23
N ILE A 40 7.70 12.98 19.36
CA ILE A 40 7.86 14.04 18.36
C ILE A 40 7.65 15.40 19.03
N ASP A 41 8.73 15.96 19.59
CA ASP A 41 8.75 17.32 20.13
C ASP A 41 9.38 18.32 19.14
N SER A 42 10.39 17.89 18.38
CA SER A 42 11.00 18.65 17.28
C SER A 42 11.65 17.72 16.23
N TYR A 43 11.98 18.27 15.06
CA TYR A 43 12.67 17.55 13.98
C TYR A 43 14.17 17.81 13.90
N ASP A 44 14.75 18.57 14.84
CA ASP A 44 16.18 18.99 14.77
C ASP A 44 17.15 17.81 14.84
N LYS A 45 16.73 16.74 15.53
CA LYS A 45 17.49 15.48 15.66
C LYS A 45 17.05 14.41 14.67
N ALA A 46 16.18 14.76 13.71
CA ALA A 46 15.69 13.79 12.74
C ALA A 46 16.84 13.20 11.92
N LYS A 47 16.73 11.92 11.59
CA LYS A 47 17.76 11.19 10.85
C LYS A 47 17.20 10.63 9.55
N VAL A 48 18.04 10.63 8.51
CA VAL A 48 17.72 9.95 7.26
C VAL A 48 17.80 8.44 7.49
N ALA A 49 16.66 7.76 7.38
CA ALA A 49 16.59 6.30 7.44
C ALA A 49 16.92 5.68 6.07
N LYS A 50 17.70 4.59 6.08
CA LYS A 50 17.90 3.73 4.92
C LYS A 50 16.97 2.53 5.02
N ASN A 51 15.78 2.67 4.45
CA ASN A 51 14.78 1.61 4.44
C ASN A 51 15.05 0.60 3.32
N ALA A 52 14.78 -0.67 3.60
CA ALA A 52 14.86 -1.75 2.62
C ALA A 52 13.58 -2.60 2.69
N VAL A 53 13.12 -3.07 1.53
CA VAL A 53 12.07 -4.08 1.43
C VAL A 53 12.74 -5.36 0.96
N HIS A 54 12.70 -6.40 1.80
CA HIS A 54 13.28 -7.69 1.46
C HIS A 54 12.28 -8.50 0.62
N LEU A 55 12.73 -8.98 -0.54
CA LEU A 55 11.93 -9.72 -1.52
C LEU A 55 12.71 -10.98 -1.93
N SER A 56 12.85 -11.93 -0.99
CA SER A 56 13.53 -13.21 -1.22
C SER A 56 12.63 -14.39 -0.80
N ALA A 57 13.06 -15.62 -1.06
CA ALA A 57 12.33 -16.81 -0.61
C ALA A 57 12.29 -16.89 0.93
N GLU A 58 13.37 -16.49 1.60
CA GLU A 58 13.49 -16.41 3.06
C GLU A 58 12.69 -15.23 3.63
N HIS A 59 12.54 -14.15 2.86
CA HIS A 59 11.78 -12.95 3.23
C HIS A 59 10.71 -12.62 2.18
N PRO A 60 9.62 -13.41 2.10
CA PRO A 60 8.65 -13.33 1.01
C PRO A 60 7.62 -12.22 1.27
N SER A 61 8.07 -10.96 1.27
CA SER A 61 7.17 -9.81 1.37
C SER A 61 6.17 -9.83 0.21
N ARG A 62 4.88 -9.67 0.52
CA ARG A 62 3.78 -9.84 -0.42
C ARG A 62 2.60 -8.94 -0.10
N VAL A 63 1.78 -8.66 -1.10
CA VAL A 63 0.43 -8.11 -0.93
C VAL A 63 -0.57 -9.24 -1.06
N ILE A 64 -1.55 -9.29 -0.17
CA ILE A 64 -2.63 -10.28 -0.20
C ILE A 64 -3.88 -9.58 -0.74
N LEU A 65 -4.41 -10.08 -1.85
CA LEU A 65 -5.58 -9.50 -2.52
C LEU A 65 -6.78 -10.45 -2.41
N PRO A 66 -7.96 -9.96 -2.02
CA PRO A 66 -9.19 -10.75 -2.06
C PRO A 66 -9.72 -10.83 -3.50
N VAL A 67 -9.18 -11.74 -4.29
CA VAL A 67 -9.60 -11.95 -5.69
C VAL A 67 -10.88 -12.79 -5.73
N LEU A 68 -11.92 -12.28 -6.39
CA LEU A 68 -13.14 -13.04 -6.64
C LEU A 68 -12.87 -14.17 -7.64
N ALA A 69 -13.45 -15.35 -7.42
CA ALA A 69 -13.36 -16.42 -8.39
C ALA A 69 -14.07 -16.03 -9.71
N PRO A 70 -13.59 -16.51 -10.87
CA PRO A 70 -14.25 -16.26 -12.15
C PRO A 70 -15.74 -16.62 -12.10
N GLY A 71 -16.59 -15.75 -12.62
CA GLY A 71 -18.06 -15.95 -12.70
C GLY A 71 -18.84 -15.66 -11.41
N VAL A 72 -18.17 -15.27 -10.32
CA VAL A 72 -18.86 -14.90 -9.06
C VAL A 72 -19.41 -13.48 -9.08
N SER A 73 -18.82 -12.58 -9.88
CA SER A 73 -19.32 -11.22 -10.09
C SER A 73 -20.21 -11.13 -11.32
N LYS A 74 -21.22 -10.26 -11.26
CA LYS A 74 -21.95 -9.79 -12.45
C LYS A 74 -21.45 -8.40 -12.79
N ASP A 75 -20.99 -8.23 -14.02
CA ASP A 75 -20.57 -6.93 -14.51
C ASP A 75 -21.77 -5.98 -14.56
N TYR A 76 -21.59 -4.78 -14.02
CA TYR A 76 -22.58 -3.73 -14.17
C TYR A 76 -22.49 -3.15 -15.57
N THR A 77 -23.56 -3.31 -16.35
CA THR A 77 -23.72 -2.63 -17.64
C THR A 77 -24.53 -1.35 -17.39
N PRO A 78 -23.92 -0.16 -17.47
CA PRO A 78 -24.66 1.09 -17.35
C PRO A 78 -25.68 1.21 -18.48
N PRO A 79 -26.88 1.77 -18.25
CA PRO A 79 -27.80 2.08 -19.33
C PRO A 79 -27.14 3.03 -20.33
N ALA A 80 -27.43 2.85 -21.63
CA ALA A 80 -27.03 3.79 -22.65
C ALA A 80 -27.59 5.18 -22.28
N LYS A 81 -26.76 6.23 -22.46
CA LYS A 81 -27.21 7.61 -22.33
C LYS A 81 -28.30 7.94 -23.33
#